data_AF-A0A927CCW0-F1
#
_entry.id   AF-A0A927CCW0-F1
#
_cell.length_a   1.000
_cell.length_b   1.000
_cell.length_c   1.000
_cell.angle_alpha   90.00
_cell.angle_beta   90.00
_cell.angle_gamma   90.00
#
_symmetry.space_group_name_H-M   'P 1'
#
loop_
_entity.id
_entity.type
_entity.pdbx_description
1 polymer ?
#
loop_
_entity_poly.entity_id
_entity_poly.type
_entity_poly.pdbx_seq_one_letter_code
_entity_poly.pdbx_strand_id
1 'polypeptide(L)'
;MIRVGKVTAGLILLAAGGGLLADRVWDTNYLGYAFDAWPLVFILLGLEYLWVNFRHRRAERGPRLDVGGVLFSVIIAAAIALYSQHGWPPSQWFQGFSWKFGSVMSGEFGHKFEKELVQVPVGERTEKIIIENPNGSVILKSADTDAIRIDTTIWVDKLNEEEARLIAAGSKLVVSDGPSVRIVAEGESYSGYRKPRMNLVVTVPADRQVDMELQLRNGKVQAEKLPIRSELVIRTTNGSIQVADIGGKLIADTTNGSIHVSGILGMADLGTTNGAVTALDISEAAIVRTSNSAVTLERIRGKAEVTTTNGAVTVAEPERDVRIKTTNGAISVTGHTLGGDWDLNTTNGRIELLVPEQGNFEVDGRGGKASSNLPLTISDKTVRGQVGSGQHKIRLDTSNGTIVVNRVD
;
A
#
# COMPACT_ATOMS: atom_id res chain seq x y z
N MET A 1 -3.40 36.01 -27.38
CA MET A 1 -2.93 34.61 -27.22
C MET A 1 -3.95 33.68 -27.84
N ILE A 2 -3.53 32.81 -28.75
CA ILE A 2 -4.43 31.90 -29.46
C ILE A 2 -4.51 30.59 -28.68
N ARG A 3 -5.74 30.19 -28.31
CA ARG A 3 -6.02 28.97 -27.57
C ARG A 3 -6.48 27.88 -28.54
N VAL A 4 -5.82 26.73 -28.52
CA VAL A 4 -6.13 25.55 -29.34
C VAL A 4 -7.07 24.63 -28.57
N GLY A 5 -8.17 24.20 -29.18
CA GLY A 5 -9.14 23.30 -28.57
C GLY A 5 -10.57 23.86 -28.58
N LYS A 6 -10.77 25.12 -28.98
CA LYS A 6 -12.09 25.74 -29.07
C LYS A 6 -12.89 25.21 -30.24
N VAL A 7 -12.23 24.96 -31.37
CA VAL A 7 -12.89 24.37 -32.55
C VAL A 7 -13.22 22.91 -32.29
N THR A 8 -12.29 22.17 -31.68
CA THR A 8 -12.51 20.78 -31.27
C THR A 8 -13.66 20.67 -30.27
N ALA A 9 -13.70 21.53 -29.25
CA ALA A 9 -14.80 21.58 -28.29
C ALA A 9 -16.15 21.89 -28.98
N GLY A 10 -16.18 22.83 -29.92
CA GLY A 10 -17.37 23.16 -30.70
C GLY A 10 -17.84 22.00 -31.59
N LEU A 11 -16.91 21.29 -32.23
CA LEU A 11 -17.21 20.11 -33.07
C LEU A 11 -17.76 18.95 -32.23
N ILE A 12 -17.19 18.71 -31.04
CA ILE A 12 -17.68 17.68 -30.11
C ILE A 12 -19.13 17.99 -29.71
N LEU A 13 -19.44 19.24 -29.36
CA LEU A 13 -20.80 19.64 -28.98
C LEU A 13 -21.78 19.57 -30.15
N LEU A 14 -21.35 19.97 -31.36
CA LEU A 14 -22.17 19.84 -32.58
C LEU A 14 -22.44 18.38 -32.93
N ALA A 15 -21.46 17.50 -32.81
CA ALA A 15 -21.62 16.07 -33.07
C ALA A 15 -22.54 15.42 -32.03
N ALA A 16 -22.35 15.73 -30.75
CA ALA A 16 -23.22 15.22 -29.68
C ALA A 16 -24.67 15.72 -29.82
N GLY A 17 -24.86 17.01 -30.10
CA GLY A 17 -26.19 17.60 -30.30
C GLY A 17 -26.87 17.11 -31.57
N GLY A 18 -26.13 16.99 -32.67
CA GLY A 18 -26.62 16.44 -33.94
C GLY A 18 -26.99 14.96 -33.84
N GLY A 19 -26.16 14.17 -33.15
CA GLY A 19 -26.45 12.76 -32.83
C GLY A 19 -27.73 12.61 -32.01
N LEU A 20 -27.91 13.44 -30.97
CA LEU A 20 -29.14 13.42 -30.17
C LEU A 20 -30.39 13.76 -30.98
N LEU A 21 -30.29 14.74 -31.89
CA LEU A 21 -31.41 15.13 -32.74
C LEU A 21 -31.72 14.05 -33.77
N ALA A 22 -30.70 13.43 -34.36
CA ALA A 22 -30.84 12.32 -35.29
C ALA A 22 -31.48 11.09 -34.63
N ASP A 23 -30.99 10.70 -33.46
CA ASP A 23 -31.51 9.57 -32.68
C ASP A 23 -32.98 9.81 -32.27
N ARG A 24 -33.36 11.06 -32.00
CA ARG A 24 -34.75 11.42 -31.67
C ARG A 24 -35.70 11.44 -32.88
N VAL A 25 -35.22 11.84 -34.06
CA VAL A 25 -36.06 12.01 -35.26
C VAL A 25 -36.18 10.73 -36.07
N TRP A 26 -35.12 9.92 -36.11
CA TRP A 26 -35.02 8.73 -36.96
C TRP A 26 -34.97 7.41 -36.19
N ASP A 27 -35.14 7.42 -34.86
CA ASP A 27 -35.11 6.23 -34.00
C ASP A 27 -33.81 5.41 -34.15
N THR A 28 -32.68 6.11 -34.26
CA THR A 28 -31.34 5.53 -34.39
C THR A 28 -30.60 5.53 -33.04
N ASN A 29 -29.44 4.86 -32.97
CA ASN A 29 -28.57 4.83 -31.78
C ASN A 29 -27.13 5.26 -32.12
N TYR A 30 -26.97 6.39 -32.79
CA TYR A 30 -25.65 6.91 -33.16
C TYR A 30 -24.87 7.39 -31.94
N LEU A 31 -25.54 7.88 -30.89
CA LEU A 31 -24.89 8.28 -29.65
C LEU A 31 -24.24 7.10 -28.90
N GLY A 32 -24.68 5.87 -29.13
CA GLY A 32 -24.06 4.69 -28.51
C GLY A 32 -22.66 4.38 -29.02
N TYR A 33 -22.40 4.65 -30.30
CA TYR A 33 -21.08 4.46 -30.90
C TYR A 33 -20.09 5.59 -30.55
N ALA A 34 -20.56 6.68 -29.94
CA ALA A 34 -19.70 7.80 -29.55
C ALA A 34 -18.69 7.43 -28.46
N PHE A 35 -18.98 6.44 -27.62
CA PHE A 35 -18.06 5.96 -26.57
C PHE A 35 -16.83 5.25 -27.13
N ASP A 36 -16.98 4.52 -28.24
CA ASP A 36 -15.87 3.84 -28.92
C ASP A 36 -15.03 4.82 -29.77
N ALA A 37 -15.61 5.98 -30.09
CA ALA A 37 -15.00 7.00 -30.94
C ALA A 37 -14.09 8.00 -30.20
N TRP A 38 -13.77 7.77 -28.92
CA TRP A 38 -12.90 8.65 -28.13
C TRP A 38 -11.52 8.95 -28.75
N PRO A 39 -10.87 8.06 -29.55
CA PRO A 39 -9.61 8.41 -30.20
C PRO A 39 -9.75 9.58 -31.19
N LEU A 40 -10.94 9.84 -31.73
CA LEU A 40 -11.19 10.97 -32.63
C LEU A 40 -11.00 12.32 -31.94
N VAL A 41 -11.21 12.41 -30.62
CA VAL A 41 -11.00 13.65 -29.86
C VAL A 41 -9.53 14.08 -29.93
N PHE A 42 -8.61 13.12 -29.79
CA PHE A 42 -7.16 13.39 -29.88
C PHE A 42 -6.73 13.71 -31.32
N ILE A 43 -7.33 13.05 -32.31
CA ILE A 43 -7.08 13.32 -33.74
C ILE A 43 -7.53 14.75 -34.09
N LEU A 44 -8.74 15.14 -33.70
CA LEU A 44 -9.28 16.48 -33.95
C LEU A 44 -8.48 17.57 -33.24
N LEU A 45 -8.08 17.34 -31.98
CA LEU A 45 -7.23 18.25 -31.22
C LEU A 45 -5.86 18.43 -31.91
N GLY A 46 -5.27 17.34 -32.41
CA GLY A 46 -4.02 17.36 -33.15
C GLY A 46 -4.12 18.11 -34.48
N LEU A 47 -5.22 17.91 -35.22
CA LEU A 47 -5.50 18.64 -36.47
C LEU A 47 -5.71 20.13 -36.24
N GLU A 48 -6.46 20.51 -35.20
CA GLU A 48 -6.65 21.92 -34.81
C GLU A 48 -5.31 22.55 -34.41
N TYR A 49 -4.48 21.83 -33.66
CA TYR A 49 -3.15 22.29 -33.28
C TYR A 49 -2.26 22.54 -34.51
N LEU A 50 -2.21 21.59 -35.45
CA LEU A 50 -1.43 21.72 -36.69
C LEU A 50 -1.92 22.88 -37.55
N TRP A 51 -3.24 23.05 -37.69
CA TRP A 51 -3.84 24.12 -38.48
C TRP A 51 -3.58 25.51 -37.87
N VAL A 52 -3.75 25.66 -36.54
CA VAL A 52 -3.45 26.91 -35.83
C VAL A 52 -1.96 27.25 -35.93
N ASN A 53 -1.09 26.25 -35.79
CA ASN A 53 0.35 26.40 -35.91
C ASN A 53 0.76 26.80 -37.34
N PHE A 54 0.14 26.23 -38.37
CA PHE A 54 0.41 26.56 -39.77
C PHE A 54 -0.01 28.00 -40.14
N ARG A 55 -1.18 28.45 -39.65
CA ARG A 55 -1.72 29.78 -39.95
C ARG A 55 -1.00 30.92 -39.21
N HIS A 56 -0.39 30.63 -38.06
CA HIS A 56 0.27 31.61 -37.20
C HIS A 56 1.78 31.41 -37.08
N ARG A 57 2.43 30.92 -38.16
CA ARG A 57 3.88 30.66 -38.23
C ARG A 57 4.80 31.86 -37.93
N ARG A 58 4.31 33.09 -37.95
CA ARG A 58 5.08 34.33 -37.64
C ARG A 58 4.77 34.94 -36.27
N ALA A 59 3.97 34.29 -35.41
CA ALA A 59 3.66 34.80 -34.08
C ALA A 59 4.81 34.50 -33.10
N GLU A 60 5.23 35.51 -32.32
CA GLU A 60 6.34 35.39 -31.34
C GLU A 60 6.08 34.42 -30.17
N ARG A 61 4.85 33.92 -30.02
CA ARG A 61 4.47 32.97 -28.96
C ARG A 61 3.69 31.79 -29.55
N GLY A 62 4.13 30.57 -29.21
CA GLY A 62 3.50 29.32 -29.64
C GLY A 62 2.07 29.13 -29.10
N PRO A 63 1.25 28.30 -29.76
CA PRO A 63 -0.12 28.02 -29.35
C PRO A 63 -0.16 27.28 -27.99
N ARG A 64 -1.13 27.64 -27.14
CA ARG A 64 -1.41 26.92 -25.87
C ARG A 64 -2.72 26.14 -25.99
N LEU A 65 -2.74 24.92 -25.44
CA LEU A 65 -3.92 24.06 -25.40
C LEU A 65 -4.94 24.57 -24.37
N ASP A 66 -6.20 24.67 -24.77
CA ASP A 66 -7.36 24.99 -23.93
C ASP A 66 -7.93 23.71 -23.32
N VAL A 67 -7.12 23.07 -22.47
CA VAL A 67 -7.45 21.78 -21.87
C VAL A 67 -8.80 21.86 -21.13
N GLY A 68 -9.06 22.97 -20.44
CA GLY A 68 -10.32 23.17 -19.70
C GLY A 68 -11.56 23.20 -20.59
N GLY A 69 -11.51 23.88 -21.74
CA GLY A 69 -12.64 23.93 -22.68
C GLY A 69 -12.94 22.58 -23.34
N VAL A 70 -11.89 21.84 -23.70
CA VAL A 70 -12.02 20.49 -24.28
C VAL A 70 -12.59 19.52 -23.24
N LEU A 71 -12.06 19.51 -22.02
CA LEU A 71 -12.55 18.65 -20.94
C LEU A 71 -14.04 18.92 -20.66
N PHE A 72 -14.41 20.19 -20.58
CA PHE A 72 -15.80 20.60 -20.36
C PHE A 72 -16.74 20.13 -21.48
N SER A 73 -16.32 20.24 -22.75
CA SER A 73 -17.11 19.75 -23.89
C SER A 73 -17.28 18.24 -23.91
N VAL A 74 -16.25 17.47 -23.53
CA VAL A 74 -16.31 16.01 -23.43
C VAL A 74 -17.25 15.59 -22.31
N ILE A 75 -17.21 16.26 -21.15
CA ILE A 75 -18.12 16.01 -20.04
C ILE A 75 -19.58 16.24 -20.45
N ILE A 76 -19.86 17.35 -21.14
CA ILE A 76 -21.22 17.66 -21.64
C ILE A 76 -21.67 16.63 -22.67
N ALA A 77 -20.81 16.25 -23.62
CA ALA A 77 -21.14 15.23 -24.62
C ALA A 77 -21.43 13.87 -23.97
N ALA A 78 -20.63 13.46 -22.98
CA ALA A 78 -20.85 12.24 -22.21
C ALA A 78 -22.17 12.29 -21.42
N ALA A 79 -22.47 13.42 -20.80
CA ALA A 79 -23.73 13.65 -20.10
C ALA A 79 -24.96 13.53 -21.03
N ILE A 80 -24.87 14.11 -22.23
CA ILE A 80 -25.90 14.02 -23.27
C ILE A 80 -26.13 12.57 -23.71
N ALA A 81 -25.06 11.82 -23.97
CA ALA A 81 -25.13 10.42 -24.36
C ALA A 81 -25.75 9.54 -23.26
N LEU A 82 -25.36 9.74 -22.00
CA LEU A 82 -25.90 9.02 -20.85
C LEU A 82 -27.39 9.28 -20.64
N TYR A 83 -27.84 10.53 -20.80
CA TYR A 83 -29.26 10.88 -20.72
C TYR A 83 -30.08 10.21 -21.83
N SER A 84 -29.58 10.23 -23.07
CA SER A 84 -30.29 9.67 -24.22
C SER A 84 -30.47 8.15 -24.14
N GLN A 85 -29.49 7.43 -23.58
CA GLN A 85 -29.55 5.96 -23.52
C GLN A 85 -30.26 5.41 -22.30
N HIS A 86 -30.16 6.07 -21.13
CA HIS A 86 -30.64 5.51 -19.87
C HIS A 86 -31.75 6.36 -19.21
N GLY A 87 -32.10 7.54 -19.76
CA GLY A 87 -33.17 8.40 -19.24
C GLY A 87 -32.89 8.98 -17.85
N TRP A 88 -31.65 8.92 -17.36
CA TRP A 88 -31.29 9.32 -15.99
C TRP A 88 -31.23 10.85 -15.83
N PRO A 89 -31.92 11.44 -14.84
CA PRO A 89 -31.86 12.88 -14.60
C PRO A 89 -30.47 13.33 -14.12
N PRO A 90 -30.07 14.61 -14.36
CA PRO A 90 -28.73 15.10 -14.05
C PRO A 90 -28.30 14.95 -12.58
N SER A 91 -29.24 14.94 -11.65
CA SER A 91 -29.00 14.70 -10.23
C SER A 91 -28.54 13.27 -9.91
N GLN A 92 -28.78 12.31 -10.80
CA GLN A 92 -28.40 10.90 -10.64
C GLN A 92 -27.12 10.53 -11.43
N TRP A 93 -26.62 11.42 -12.29
CA TRP A 93 -25.38 11.19 -13.07
C TRP A 93 -24.17 10.93 -12.18
N PHE A 94 -24.14 11.52 -10.98
CA PHE A 94 -23.06 11.34 -10.01
C PHE A 94 -23.36 10.33 -8.90
N GLN A 95 -24.61 9.88 -8.77
CA GLN A 95 -25.01 8.92 -7.74
C GLN A 95 -24.50 7.50 -8.01
N GLY A 96 -24.15 7.18 -9.27
CA GLY A 96 -23.42 5.97 -9.67
C GLY A 96 -22.00 6.22 -10.20
N PHE A 97 -21.54 7.48 -10.21
CA PHE A 97 -20.21 7.86 -10.73
C PHE A 97 -19.07 7.57 -9.73
N SER A 98 -19.40 7.07 -8.55
CA SER A 98 -18.44 6.85 -7.47
C SER A 98 -17.61 5.57 -7.62
N TRP A 99 -17.93 4.58 -8.47
CA TRP A 99 -17.34 3.23 -8.29
C TRP A 99 -16.63 2.58 -9.49
N LYS A 100 -16.76 3.08 -10.73
CA LYS A 100 -15.95 2.55 -11.86
C LYS A 100 -14.52 3.10 -11.92
N PHE A 101 -14.27 4.26 -11.33
CA PHE A 101 -12.89 4.76 -11.19
C PHE A 101 -12.16 4.10 -10.00
N GLY A 102 -12.90 3.70 -8.95
CA GLY A 102 -12.40 2.90 -7.85
C GLY A 102 -12.04 1.48 -8.27
N SER A 103 -12.85 0.83 -9.12
CA SER A 103 -12.56 -0.51 -9.65
C SER A 103 -11.40 -0.54 -10.67
N VAL A 104 -11.18 0.55 -11.40
CA VAL A 104 -9.97 0.78 -12.22
C VAL A 104 -8.71 0.83 -11.35
N MET A 105 -8.83 1.27 -10.09
CA MET A 105 -7.71 1.36 -9.14
C MET A 105 -7.60 0.15 -8.21
N SER A 106 -8.68 -0.64 -8.00
CA SER A 106 -8.72 -1.80 -7.10
C SER A 106 -8.52 -3.16 -7.79
N GLY A 107 -8.54 -3.20 -9.14
CA GLY A 107 -8.32 -4.44 -9.89
C GLY A 107 -9.46 -5.46 -9.77
N GLU A 108 -10.70 -4.98 -9.61
CA GLU A 108 -11.92 -5.81 -9.60
C GLU A 108 -12.54 -5.85 -11.00
N PHE A 109 -11.80 -6.41 -11.95
CA PHE A 109 -12.33 -6.80 -13.26
C PHE A 109 -12.68 -8.31 -13.22
N GLY A 110 -13.57 -8.76 -14.10
CA GLY A 110 -13.87 -10.19 -14.29
C GLY A 110 -15.15 -10.70 -13.63
N HIS A 111 -15.43 -11.99 -13.86
CA HIS A 111 -16.57 -12.71 -13.31
C HIS A 111 -16.24 -13.30 -11.93
N LYS A 112 -17.11 -13.07 -10.95
CA LYS A 112 -16.99 -13.56 -9.57
C LYS A 112 -17.71 -14.89 -9.40
N PHE A 113 -17.04 -15.86 -8.76
CA PHE A 113 -17.61 -17.16 -8.39
C PHE A 113 -17.29 -17.47 -6.94
N GLU A 114 -18.29 -17.87 -6.17
CA GLU A 114 -18.13 -18.34 -4.80
C GLU A 114 -18.07 -19.87 -4.80
N LYS A 115 -17.08 -20.42 -4.11
CA LYS A 115 -16.92 -21.87 -3.94
C LYS A 115 -17.59 -22.32 -2.65
N GLU A 116 -17.90 -23.61 -2.58
CA GLU A 116 -18.40 -24.24 -1.37
C GLU A 116 -17.42 -24.07 -0.21
N LEU A 117 -17.98 -23.91 0.98
CA LEU A 117 -17.23 -23.78 2.22
C LEU A 117 -16.44 -25.07 2.48
N VAL A 118 -15.11 -24.95 2.58
CA VAL A 118 -14.26 -26.07 2.99
C VAL A 118 -14.05 -26.01 4.50
N GLN A 119 -14.36 -27.12 5.19
CA GLN A 119 -14.10 -27.29 6.61
C GLN A 119 -13.00 -28.31 6.83
N VAL A 120 -11.99 -27.93 7.59
CA VAL A 120 -10.85 -28.78 7.93
C VAL A 120 -10.85 -28.97 9.44
N PRO A 121 -11.07 -30.19 9.95
CA PRO A 121 -11.03 -30.44 11.39
C PRO A 121 -9.62 -30.16 11.92
N VAL A 122 -9.53 -29.38 13.00
CA VAL A 122 -8.25 -29.15 13.69
C VAL A 122 -8.10 -30.25 14.73
N GLY A 123 -7.25 -31.23 14.42
CA GLY A 123 -6.94 -32.27 15.40
C GLY A 123 -6.13 -31.69 16.57
N GLU A 124 -6.16 -32.34 17.73
CA GLU A 124 -5.33 -31.95 18.88
C GLU A 124 -3.82 -31.99 18.60
N ARG A 125 -3.41 -32.64 17.50
CA ARG A 125 -2.03 -32.77 17.03
C ARG A 125 -1.65 -31.77 15.95
N THR A 126 -2.56 -30.87 15.54
CA THR A 126 -2.24 -29.85 14.54
C THR A 126 -1.38 -28.78 15.19
N GLU A 127 -0.12 -28.73 14.80
CA GLU A 127 0.87 -27.78 15.34
C GLU A 127 1.03 -26.57 14.43
N LYS A 128 0.87 -26.76 13.12
CA LYS A 128 1.15 -25.74 12.11
C LYS A 128 0.10 -25.70 10.99
N ILE A 129 -0.24 -24.50 10.53
CA ILE A 129 -1.05 -24.26 9.34
C ILE A 129 -0.20 -23.57 8.28
N ILE A 130 -0.16 -24.11 7.07
CA ILE A 130 0.58 -23.55 5.93
C ILE A 130 -0.40 -23.19 4.83
N ILE A 131 -0.44 -21.92 4.42
CA ILE A 131 -1.33 -21.41 3.37
C ILE A 131 -0.50 -20.91 2.20
N GLU A 132 -0.69 -21.53 1.05
CA GLU A 132 -0.04 -21.14 -0.20
C GLU A 132 -1.10 -20.60 -1.17
N ASN A 133 -1.06 -19.29 -1.40
CA ASN A 133 -1.97 -18.64 -2.32
C ASN A 133 -1.20 -17.77 -3.32
N PRO A 134 -0.80 -18.32 -4.47
CA PRO A 134 0.00 -17.60 -5.46
C PRO A 134 -0.68 -16.31 -5.97
N ASN A 135 -2.01 -16.28 -6.07
CA ASN A 135 -2.71 -15.13 -6.63
C ASN A 135 -4.05 -14.89 -5.94
N GLY A 136 -4.13 -13.82 -5.17
CA GLY A 136 -5.33 -13.40 -4.46
C GLY A 136 -5.04 -12.99 -3.03
N SER A 137 -5.99 -12.29 -2.42
CA SER A 137 -5.82 -11.79 -1.06
C SER A 137 -6.20 -12.86 -0.04
N VAL A 138 -5.51 -12.90 1.09
CA VAL A 138 -5.81 -13.81 2.19
C VAL A 138 -6.16 -13.00 3.42
N ILE A 139 -7.32 -13.29 3.99
CA ILE A 139 -7.77 -12.73 5.27
C ILE A 139 -7.76 -13.89 6.27
N LEU A 140 -6.94 -13.75 7.31
CA LEU A 140 -6.93 -14.62 8.47
C LEU A 140 -7.66 -13.95 9.63
N LYS A 141 -8.59 -14.68 10.23
CA LYS A 141 -9.30 -14.26 11.45
C LYS A 141 -9.51 -15.46 12.36
N SER A 142 -9.68 -15.21 13.64
CA SER A 142 -10.12 -16.23 14.59
C SER A 142 -11.62 -16.13 14.85
N ALA A 143 -12.24 -17.26 15.19
CA ALA A 143 -13.62 -17.31 15.65
C ALA A 143 -13.82 -18.50 16.60
N ASP A 144 -14.93 -18.50 17.34
CA ASP A 144 -15.37 -19.63 18.15
C ASP A 144 -15.97 -20.71 17.23
N THR A 145 -15.15 -21.69 16.84
CA THR A 145 -15.49 -22.76 15.89
C THR A 145 -14.56 -23.95 16.11
N ASP A 146 -15.04 -25.18 15.94
CA ASP A 146 -14.24 -26.39 16.16
C ASP A 146 -13.35 -26.80 14.97
N ALA A 147 -13.52 -26.13 13.82
CA ALA A 147 -12.83 -26.43 12.57
C ALA A 147 -12.35 -25.16 11.86
N ILE A 148 -11.29 -25.29 11.06
CA ILE A 148 -10.87 -24.24 10.13
C ILE A 148 -11.90 -24.14 9.01
N ARG A 149 -12.41 -22.93 8.78
CA ARG A 149 -13.38 -22.61 7.71
C ARG A 149 -12.70 -21.78 6.64
N ILE A 150 -12.82 -22.19 5.39
CA ILE A 150 -12.17 -21.54 4.26
C ILE A 150 -13.22 -21.13 3.24
N ASP A 151 -13.49 -19.83 3.18
CA ASP A 151 -14.34 -19.23 2.14
C ASP A 151 -13.46 -18.80 0.97
N THR A 152 -13.75 -19.32 -0.23
CA THR A 152 -12.97 -19.03 -1.43
C THR A 152 -13.83 -18.28 -2.45
N THR A 153 -13.37 -17.09 -2.84
CA THR A 153 -13.95 -16.31 -3.94
C THR A 153 -12.98 -16.27 -5.11
N ILE A 154 -13.41 -16.75 -6.27
CA ILE A 154 -12.61 -16.81 -7.49
C ILE A 154 -13.04 -15.68 -8.42
N TRP A 155 -12.06 -14.94 -8.95
CA TRP A 155 -12.24 -13.92 -9.97
C TRP A 155 -11.49 -14.33 -11.24
N VAL A 156 -12.22 -14.33 -12.37
CA VAL A 156 -11.67 -14.67 -13.69
C VAL A 156 -11.86 -13.50 -14.64
N ASP A 157 -10.76 -12.97 -15.18
CA ASP A 157 -10.76 -11.80 -16.04
C ASP A 157 -10.92 -12.17 -17.53
N LYS A 158 -11.46 -11.24 -18.33
CA LYS A 158 -11.35 -11.22 -19.81
C LYS A 158 -11.91 -12.44 -20.56
N LEU A 159 -12.85 -13.17 -19.98
CA LEU A 159 -13.57 -14.27 -20.63
C LEU A 159 -15.07 -13.98 -20.60
N ASN A 160 -15.85 -14.70 -21.42
CA ASN A 160 -17.30 -14.75 -21.24
C ASN A 160 -17.65 -15.50 -19.94
N GLU A 161 -18.88 -15.34 -19.45
CA GLU A 161 -19.28 -15.90 -18.16
C GLU A 161 -19.19 -17.43 -18.13
N GLU A 162 -19.52 -18.11 -19.23
CA GLU A 162 -19.52 -19.58 -19.30
C GLU A 162 -18.10 -20.15 -19.25
N GLU A 163 -17.17 -19.61 -20.03
CA GLU A 163 -15.74 -19.97 -19.98
C GLU A 163 -15.15 -19.64 -18.62
N ALA A 164 -15.48 -18.47 -18.06
CA ALA A 164 -15.05 -18.08 -16.73
C ALA A 164 -15.55 -19.07 -15.66
N ARG A 165 -16.78 -19.58 -15.80
CA ARG A 165 -17.35 -20.61 -14.92
C ARG A 165 -16.60 -21.93 -15.02
N LEU A 166 -16.16 -22.34 -16.22
CA LEU A 166 -15.33 -23.55 -16.40
C LEU A 166 -13.96 -23.41 -15.73
N ILE A 167 -13.30 -22.25 -15.88
CA ILE A 167 -12.02 -21.97 -15.20
C ILE A 167 -12.19 -21.94 -13.68
N ALA A 168 -13.25 -21.32 -13.19
CA ALA A 168 -13.57 -21.33 -11.78
C ALA A 168 -13.85 -22.76 -11.29
N ALA A 169 -14.57 -23.58 -12.07
CA ALA A 169 -14.83 -24.99 -11.75
C ALA A 169 -13.54 -25.82 -11.67
N GLY A 170 -12.61 -25.65 -12.61
CA GLY A 170 -11.30 -26.33 -12.63
C GLY A 170 -10.35 -25.88 -11.52
N SER A 171 -10.52 -24.66 -11.01
CA SER A 171 -9.72 -24.14 -9.88
C SER A 171 -10.16 -24.78 -8.55
N LYS A 172 -9.19 -25.27 -7.78
CA LYS A 172 -9.44 -26.07 -6.56
C LYS A 172 -8.58 -25.63 -5.38
N LEU A 173 -9.07 -25.96 -4.19
CA LEU A 173 -8.32 -25.84 -2.95
C LEU A 173 -7.84 -27.24 -2.55
N VAL A 174 -6.52 -27.47 -2.53
CA VAL A 174 -5.94 -28.74 -2.09
C VAL A 174 -5.62 -28.61 -0.61
N VAL A 175 -6.25 -29.44 0.21
CA VAL A 175 -6.03 -29.49 1.65
C VAL A 175 -5.42 -30.82 2.03
N SER A 176 -4.31 -30.81 2.77
CA SER A 176 -3.75 -32.00 3.40
C SER A 176 -3.93 -31.96 4.91
N ASP A 177 -4.30 -33.10 5.50
CA ASP A 177 -4.40 -33.31 6.93
C ASP A 177 -3.07 -33.79 7.54
N GLY A 178 -2.99 -33.74 8.88
CA GLY A 178 -1.81 -34.18 9.63
C GLY A 178 -1.35 -33.15 10.68
N PRO A 179 -0.13 -33.31 11.21
CA PRO A 179 0.46 -32.37 12.18
C PRO A 179 0.63 -30.96 11.61
N SER A 180 0.85 -30.87 10.29
CA SER A 180 0.92 -29.63 9.53
C SER A 180 -0.20 -29.62 8.50
N VAL A 181 -1.24 -28.81 8.73
CA VAL A 181 -2.34 -28.65 7.78
C VAL A 181 -1.86 -27.74 6.65
N ARG A 182 -1.90 -28.23 5.41
CA ARG A 182 -1.49 -27.43 4.23
C ARG A 182 -2.70 -27.11 3.37
N ILE A 183 -2.85 -25.83 3.03
CA ILE A 183 -3.92 -25.29 2.21
C ILE A 183 -3.29 -24.64 0.99
N VAL A 184 -3.51 -25.21 -0.21
CA VAL A 184 -2.93 -24.72 -1.46
C VAL A 184 -4.04 -24.29 -2.42
N ALA A 185 -4.02 -23.04 -2.86
CA ALA A 185 -4.93 -22.53 -3.88
C ALA A 185 -4.36 -22.80 -5.28
N GLU A 186 -4.96 -23.77 -5.99
CA GLU A 186 -4.58 -24.14 -7.35
C GLU A 186 -5.57 -23.55 -8.36
N GLY A 187 -5.20 -22.41 -8.94
CA GLY A 187 -5.94 -21.79 -10.03
C GLY A 187 -5.67 -22.46 -11.38
N GLU A 188 -6.74 -22.77 -12.11
CA GLU A 188 -6.69 -23.32 -13.47
C GLU A 188 -6.16 -22.28 -14.46
N SER A 189 -5.20 -22.65 -15.31
CA SER A 189 -4.57 -21.68 -16.21
C SER A 189 -5.47 -21.39 -17.41
N TYR A 190 -5.55 -20.14 -17.82
CA TYR A 190 -6.27 -19.71 -19.02
C TYR A 190 -5.45 -18.69 -19.79
N SER A 191 -5.69 -18.58 -21.11
CA SER A 191 -5.02 -17.59 -21.97
C SER A 191 -3.48 -17.58 -21.78
N GLY A 192 -2.85 -18.75 -21.95
CA GLY A 192 -1.43 -18.96 -21.71
C GLY A 192 -1.13 -19.26 -20.24
N TYR A 193 -0.37 -18.40 -19.57
CA TYR A 193 0.09 -18.60 -18.19
C TYR A 193 -0.75 -17.87 -17.13
N ARG A 194 -1.88 -17.26 -17.52
CA ARG A 194 -2.71 -16.48 -16.58
C ARG A 194 -3.47 -17.45 -15.69
N LYS A 195 -3.49 -17.16 -14.39
CA LYS A 195 -4.28 -17.89 -13.40
C LYS A 195 -5.36 -16.97 -12.83
N PRO A 196 -6.51 -17.51 -12.41
CA PRO A 196 -7.53 -16.72 -11.75
C PRO A 196 -7.03 -16.19 -10.42
N ARG A 197 -7.71 -15.18 -9.91
CA ARG A 197 -7.45 -14.64 -8.57
C ARG A 197 -8.35 -15.39 -7.58
N MET A 198 -7.77 -15.99 -6.56
CA MET A 198 -8.47 -16.73 -5.52
C MET A 198 -8.32 -15.99 -4.19
N ASN A 199 -9.34 -15.25 -3.78
CA ASN A 199 -9.36 -14.62 -2.47
C ASN A 199 -9.81 -15.65 -1.43
N LEU A 200 -9.08 -15.76 -0.33
CA LEU A 200 -9.37 -16.69 0.75
C LEU A 200 -9.71 -15.92 2.02
N VAL A 201 -10.79 -16.32 2.68
CA VAL A 201 -11.04 -15.96 4.08
C VAL A 201 -10.88 -17.25 4.89
N VAL A 202 -9.81 -17.32 5.67
CA VAL A 202 -9.52 -18.48 6.52
C VAL A 202 -9.84 -18.10 7.95
N THR A 203 -10.83 -18.78 8.51
CA THR A 203 -11.25 -18.61 9.90
C THR A 203 -10.71 -19.78 10.72
N VAL A 204 -9.90 -19.47 11.73
CA VAL A 204 -9.24 -20.46 12.60
C VAL A 204 -9.95 -20.50 13.96
N PRO A 205 -10.09 -21.68 14.59
CA PRO A 205 -10.56 -21.82 15.98
C PRO A 205 -9.77 -20.94 16.95
N ALA A 206 -10.45 -20.08 17.73
CA ALA A 206 -9.82 -19.16 18.67
C ALA A 206 -9.24 -19.85 19.92
N ASP A 207 -9.73 -21.03 20.26
CA ASP A 207 -9.30 -21.86 21.39
C ASP A 207 -8.04 -22.69 21.09
N ARG A 208 -7.60 -22.74 19.83
CA ARG A 208 -6.46 -23.56 19.38
C ARG A 208 -5.25 -22.71 19.04
N GLN A 209 -4.23 -22.80 19.88
CA GLN A 209 -2.94 -22.17 19.60
C GLN A 209 -2.14 -22.99 18.59
N VAL A 210 -1.85 -22.39 17.43
CA VAL A 210 -1.10 -23.02 16.35
C VAL A 210 -0.13 -22.04 15.70
N ASP A 211 0.97 -22.54 15.15
CA ASP A 211 1.86 -21.72 14.33
C ASP A 211 1.31 -21.61 12.91
N MET A 212 1.57 -20.49 12.24
CA MET A 212 1.00 -20.23 10.92
C MET A 212 2.06 -19.71 9.95
N GLU A 213 2.02 -20.21 8.72
CA GLU A 213 2.88 -19.77 7.62
C GLU A 213 2.05 -19.45 6.39
N LEU A 214 2.26 -18.27 5.82
CA LEU A 214 1.57 -17.79 4.63
C LEU A 214 2.59 -17.46 3.55
N GLN A 215 2.38 -18.03 2.36
CA GLN A 215 3.17 -17.74 1.17
C GLN A 215 2.26 -17.27 0.04
N LEU A 216 2.43 -16.02 -0.36
CA LEU A 216 1.71 -15.42 -1.47
C LEU A 216 2.70 -14.92 -2.52
N ARG A 217 2.27 -14.84 -3.78
CA ARG A 217 3.03 -14.13 -4.81
C ARG A 217 2.41 -12.76 -5.08
N ASN A 218 1.09 -12.72 -5.27
CA ASN A 218 0.34 -11.50 -5.51
C ASN A 218 -0.90 -11.45 -4.62
N GLY A 219 -1.11 -10.34 -3.93
CA GLY A 219 -2.30 -10.11 -3.11
C GLY A 219 -1.99 -9.64 -1.70
N LYS A 220 -2.99 -8.98 -1.10
CA LYS A 220 -2.91 -8.46 0.27
C LYS A 220 -3.04 -9.60 1.28
N VAL A 221 -2.29 -9.53 2.38
CA VAL A 221 -2.51 -10.34 3.57
C VAL A 221 -3.09 -9.45 4.67
N GLN A 222 -4.16 -9.90 5.30
CA GLN A 222 -4.70 -9.30 6.51
C GLN A 222 -4.84 -10.38 7.57
N ALA A 223 -4.27 -10.16 8.76
CA ALA A 223 -4.33 -11.08 9.87
C ALA A 223 -4.64 -10.32 11.16
N GLU A 224 -5.64 -10.77 11.93
CA GLU A 224 -6.04 -10.10 13.16
C GLU A 224 -6.42 -11.13 14.24
N LYS A 225 -6.00 -10.90 15.49
CA LYS A 225 -6.42 -11.64 16.69
C LYS A 225 -6.24 -13.16 16.56
N LEU A 226 -5.13 -13.58 15.97
CA LEU A 226 -4.87 -15.00 15.73
C LEU A 226 -4.30 -15.67 17.00
N PRO A 227 -4.75 -16.89 17.34
CA PRO A 227 -4.20 -17.67 18.44
C PRO A 227 -2.86 -18.30 18.03
N ILE A 228 -1.82 -17.47 17.94
CA ILE A 228 -0.48 -17.92 17.58
C ILE A 228 0.17 -18.59 18.79
N ARG A 229 0.67 -19.82 18.60
CA ARG A 229 1.40 -20.56 19.66
C ARG A 229 2.78 -19.96 19.92
N SER A 230 3.57 -19.82 18.86
CA SER A 230 4.96 -19.35 18.92
C SER A 230 5.21 -18.27 17.87
N GLU A 231 4.92 -18.55 16.59
CA GLU A 231 5.20 -17.63 15.51
C GLU A 231 4.19 -17.62 14.35
N LEU A 232 4.05 -16.43 13.75
CA LEU A 232 3.34 -16.18 12.50
C LEU A 232 4.34 -15.73 11.44
N VAL A 233 4.45 -16.48 10.35
CA VAL A 233 5.34 -16.18 9.23
C VAL A 233 4.51 -15.80 8.00
N ILE A 234 4.74 -14.63 7.44
CA ILE A 234 4.05 -14.14 6.24
C ILE A 234 5.09 -13.72 5.21
N ARG A 235 5.05 -14.33 4.03
CA ARG A 235 5.90 -13.99 2.90
C ARG A 235 5.05 -13.67 1.68
N THR A 236 5.28 -12.52 1.06
CA THR A 236 4.67 -12.16 -0.22
C THR A 236 5.69 -11.55 -1.19
N THR A 237 5.39 -11.52 -2.48
CA THR A 237 6.22 -10.80 -3.46
C THR A 237 5.63 -9.44 -3.79
N ASN A 238 4.35 -9.40 -4.16
CA ASN A 238 3.63 -8.20 -4.60
C ASN A 238 2.32 -8.07 -3.80
N GLY A 239 2.43 -7.62 -2.56
CA GLY A 239 1.29 -7.54 -1.66
C GLY A 239 1.62 -6.78 -0.40
N SER A 240 0.66 -5.98 0.09
CA SER A 240 0.76 -5.39 1.41
C SER A 240 0.40 -6.40 2.49
N ILE A 241 1.08 -6.29 3.62
CA ILE A 241 0.86 -7.13 4.80
C ILE A 241 0.28 -6.22 5.90
N GLN A 242 -0.88 -6.59 6.43
CA GLN A 242 -1.51 -5.92 7.56
C GLN A 242 -1.73 -6.94 8.68
N VAL A 243 -1.13 -6.72 9.84
CA VAL A 243 -1.19 -7.65 10.97
C VAL A 243 -1.52 -6.90 12.25
N ALA A 244 -2.50 -7.39 13.00
CA ALA A 244 -2.90 -6.78 14.26
C ALA A 244 -3.11 -7.83 15.37
N ASP A 245 -2.81 -7.44 16.61
CA ASP A 245 -3.16 -8.17 17.84
C ASP A 245 -2.65 -9.62 17.83
N ILE A 246 -1.32 -9.78 17.76
CA ILE A 246 -0.66 -11.09 17.74
C ILE A 246 0.09 -11.33 19.04
N GLY A 247 -0.20 -12.47 19.70
CA GLY A 247 0.43 -12.84 20.96
C GLY A 247 1.87 -13.37 20.82
N GLY A 248 2.21 -13.96 19.67
CA GLY A 248 3.52 -14.57 19.40
C GLY A 248 4.46 -13.68 18.58
N LYS A 249 5.58 -14.28 18.14
CA LYS A 249 6.53 -13.66 17.22
C LYS A 249 5.90 -13.47 15.84
N LEU A 250 6.20 -12.34 15.19
CA LEU A 250 5.81 -12.06 13.81
C LEU A 250 7.05 -11.97 12.92
N ILE A 251 7.05 -12.70 11.81
CA ILE A 251 8.02 -12.55 10.72
C ILE A 251 7.23 -12.18 9.45
N ALA A 252 7.44 -10.99 8.90
CA ALA A 252 6.71 -10.50 7.73
C ALA A 252 7.66 -9.95 6.67
N ASP A 253 7.69 -10.58 5.50
CA ASP A 253 8.53 -10.20 4.36
C ASP A 253 7.69 -9.92 3.11
N THR A 254 7.99 -8.81 2.40
CA THR A 254 7.44 -8.52 1.07
C THR A 254 8.46 -7.86 0.15
N THR A 255 8.39 -8.06 -1.17
CA THR A 255 9.30 -7.33 -2.08
C THR A 255 8.74 -5.97 -2.44
N ASN A 256 7.49 -5.92 -2.91
CA ASN A 256 6.82 -4.74 -3.45
C ASN A 256 5.50 -4.50 -2.74
N GLY A 257 5.56 -4.29 -1.43
CA GLY A 257 4.39 -3.99 -0.62
C GLY A 257 4.75 -3.28 0.67
N SER A 258 3.78 -2.57 1.23
CA SER A 258 3.89 -1.99 2.57
C SER A 258 3.61 -3.05 3.63
N ILE A 259 4.24 -2.88 4.80
CA ILE A 259 3.98 -3.68 5.99
C ILE A 259 3.42 -2.75 7.05
N HIS A 260 2.23 -3.07 7.56
CA HIS A 260 1.62 -2.36 8.67
C HIS A 260 1.32 -3.36 9.78
N VAL A 261 1.94 -3.17 10.94
CA VAL A 261 1.77 -4.05 12.09
C VAL A 261 1.41 -3.25 13.33
N SER A 262 0.51 -3.78 14.16
CA SER A 262 0.05 -3.14 15.38
C SER A 262 -0.23 -4.16 16.49
N GLY A 263 0.15 -3.88 17.74
CA GLY A 263 -0.24 -4.71 18.86
C GLY A 263 0.40 -6.10 18.81
N ILE A 264 1.72 -6.16 18.66
CA ILE A 264 2.47 -7.42 18.66
C ILE A 264 3.08 -7.61 20.06
N LEU A 265 2.69 -8.67 20.75
CA LEU A 265 3.21 -8.97 22.09
C LEU A 265 4.61 -9.58 22.05
N GLY A 266 4.93 -10.36 21.01
CA GLY A 266 6.27 -10.90 20.78
C GLY A 266 7.17 -9.97 19.95
N MET A 267 8.29 -10.52 19.50
CA MET A 267 9.19 -9.87 18.54
C MET A 267 8.56 -9.73 17.15
N ALA A 268 8.78 -8.59 16.49
CA ALA A 268 8.42 -8.34 15.09
C ALA A 268 9.68 -8.20 14.22
N ASP A 269 9.87 -9.11 13.26
CA ASP A 269 10.92 -9.07 12.23
C ASP A 269 10.27 -8.75 10.87
N LEU A 270 10.52 -7.55 10.35
CA LEU A 270 9.80 -6.96 9.22
C LEU A 270 10.76 -6.61 8.08
N GLY A 271 10.50 -7.12 6.88
CA GLY A 271 11.36 -6.95 5.71
C GLY A 271 10.62 -6.46 4.48
N THR A 272 11.08 -5.37 3.86
CA THR A 272 10.57 -4.99 2.52
C THR A 272 11.54 -4.23 1.64
N THR A 273 11.54 -4.49 0.33
CA THR A 273 12.42 -3.75 -0.60
C THR A 273 11.82 -2.40 -1.01
N ASN A 274 10.55 -2.39 -1.44
CA ASN A 274 9.89 -1.25 -2.08
C ASN A 274 8.52 -0.88 -1.46
N GLY A 275 8.40 -0.90 -0.13
CA GLY A 275 7.20 -0.36 0.53
C GLY A 275 7.49 0.15 1.92
N ALA A 276 6.64 1.07 2.40
CA ALA A 276 6.80 1.62 3.74
C ALA A 276 6.53 0.56 4.81
N VAL A 277 7.23 0.67 5.94
CA VAL A 277 6.99 -0.16 7.13
C VAL A 277 6.47 0.74 8.23
N THR A 278 5.34 0.36 8.81
CA THR A 278 4.79 0.97 10.01
C THR A 278 4.61 -0.11 11.06
N ALA A 279 5.22 0.06 12.23
CA ALA A 279 5.05 -0.82 13.37
C ALA A 279 4.65 -0.03 14.61
N LEU A 280 3.54 -0.42 15.22
CA LEU A 280 2.94 0.23 16.37
C LEU A 280 2.79 -0.76 17.51
N ASP A 281 3.05 -0.34 18.75
CA ASP A 281 2.79 -1.16 19.95
C ASP A 281 3.44 -2.55 19.90
N ILE A 282 4.78 -2.58 19.91
CA ILE A 282 5.57 -3.82 19.92
C ILE A 282 6.14 -4.02 21.32
N SER A 283 5.80 -5.13 21.97
CA SER A 283 6.14 -5.35 23.39
C SER A 283 7.55 -5.91 23.62
N GLU A 284 8.06 -6.73 22.70
CA GLU A 284 9.46 -7.19 22.75
C GLU A 284 10.32 -6.36 21.77
N ALA A 285 10.95 -6.97 20.77
CA ALA A 285 11.84 -6.25 19.85
C ALA A 285 11.18 -6.00 18.48
N ALA A 286 11.53 -4.88 17.85
CA ALA A 286 11.19 -4.56 16.47
C ALA A 286 12.47 -4.53 15.63
N ILE A 287 12.62 -5.46 14.68
CA ILE A 287 13.72 -5.52 13.73
C ILE A 287 13.15 -5.21 12.35
N VAL A 288 13.63 -4.14 11.71
CA VAL A 288 13.10 -3.69 10.42
C VAL A 288 14.22 -3.54 9.40
N ARG A 289 14.05 -4.19 8.25
CA ARG A 289 14.98 -4.13 7.11
C ARG A 289 14.26 -3.62 5.88
N THR A 290 14.75 -2.53 5.31
CA THR A 290 14.26 -2.05 4.01
C THR A 290 15.35 -1.49 3.12
N SER A 291 15.04 -1.18 1.86
CA SER A 291 15.96 -0.55 0.92
C SER A 291 15.56 0.89 0.60
N ASN A 292 14.31 1.11 0.20
CA ASN A 292 13.94 2.35 -0.50
C ASN A 292 12.86 3.20 0.19
N SER A 293 12.18 2.66 1.19
CA SER A 293 10.95 3.28 1.71
C SER A 293 11.07 3.68 3.17
N ALA A 294 10.18 4.58 3.60
CA ALA A 294 10.16 5.10 4.95
C ALA A 294 9.80 4.01 5.97
N VAL A 295 10.40 4.12 7.17
CA VAL A 295 10.10 3.29 8.33
C VAL A 295 9.56 4.18 9.43
N THR A 296 8.43 3.79 10.01
CA THR A 296 7.82 4.44 11.17
C THR A 296 7.63 3.41 12.27
N LEU A 297 8.27 3.62 13.41
CA LEU A 297 8.07 2.84 14.62
C LEU A 297 7.49 3.73 15.71
N GLU A 298 6.51 3.25 16.44
CA GLU A 298 5.87 4.01 17.51
C GLU A 298 5.52 3.08 18.68
N ARG A 299 5.84 3.52 19.91
CA ARG A 299 5.63 2.76 21.16
C ARG A 299 6.25 1.35 21.12
N ILE A 300 7.58 1.33 21.07
CA ILE A 300 8.36 0.08 21.08
C ILE A 300 8.93 -0.13 22.48
N ARG A 301 8.42 -1.15 23.20
CA ARG A 301 8.78 -1.40 24.61
C ARG A 301 10.12 -2.10 24.80
N GLY A 302 10.53 -2.93 23.85
CA GLY A 302 11.87 -3.50 23.82
C GLY A 302 12.76 -2.83 22.78
N LYS A 303 13.74 -3.57 22.28
CA LYS A 303 14.77 -3.02 21.38
C LYS A 303 14.20 -2.70 19.99
N ALA A 304 14.53 -1.52 19.46
CA ALA A 304 14.24 -1.14 18.08
C ALA A 304 15.53 -1.18 17.23
N GLU A 305 15.54 -1.97 16.16
CA GLU A 305 16.64 -2.04 15.20
C GLU A 305 16.14 -1.79 13.78
N VAL A 306 16.61 -0.73 13.12
CA VAL A 306 16.21 -0.36 11.76
C VAL A 306 17.44 -0.27 10.87
N THR A 307 17.43 -0.99 9.74
CA THR A 307 18.42 -0.86 8.68
C THR A 307 17.75 -0.53 7.37
N THR A 308 18.16 0.58 6.74
CA THR A 308 17.71 0.96 5.40
C THR A 308 18.82 1.58 4.55
N THR A 309 18.58 1.78 3.26
CA THR A 309 19.54 2.49 2.39
C THR A 309 19.07 3.92 2.13
N ASN A 310 17.83 4.09 1.67
CA ASN A 310 17.31 5.39 1.23
C ASN A 310 16.12 5.88 2.07
N GLY A 311 15.50 5.00 2.86
CA GLY A 311 14.31 5.31 3.63
C GLY A 311 14.58 6.30 4.78
N ALA A 312 13.70 7.29 4.94
CA ALA A 312 13.62 8.06 6.17
C ALA A 312 13.12 7.17 7.31
N VAL A 313 13.69 7.32 8.50
CA VAL A 313 13.32 6.53 9.69
C VAL A 313 12.79 7.47 10.75
N THR A 314 11.57 7.20 11.21
CA THR A 314 10.95 7.90 12.34
C THR A 314 10.70 6.89 13.45
N VAL A 315 11.19 7.16 14.66
CA VAL A 315 10.92 6.35 15.86
C VAL A 315 10.37 7.26 16.95
N ALA A 316 9.14 7.00 17.38
CA ALA A 316 8.48 7.73 18.45
C ALA A 316 8.28 6.82 19.67
N GLU A 317 8.54 7.34 20.86
CA GLU A 317 8.34 6.65 22.14
C GLU A 317 9.05 5.27 22.24
N PRO A 318 10.36 5.16 21.93
CA PRO A 318 11.11 3.94 22.24
C PRO A 318 11.42 3.88 23.74
N GLU A 319 11.22 2.72 24.37
CA GLU A 319 11.49 2.54 25.81
C GLU A 319 12.89 1.98 26.11
N ARG A 320 13.55 1.35 25.13
CA ARG A 320 14.85 0.66 25.29
C ARG A 320 15.86 1.09 24.22
N ASP A 321 16.82 0.21 23.94
CA ASP A 321 17.87 0.43 22.96
C ASP A 321 17.30 0.71 21.57
N VAL A 322 17.89 1.68 20.88
CA VAL A 322 17.52 2.06 19.52
C VAL A 322 18.76 2.03 18.65
N ARG A 323 18.77 1.21 17.61
CA ARG A 323 19.83 1.20 16.61
C ARG A 323 19.24 1.49 15.23
N ILE A 324 19.64 2.59 14.62
CA ILE A 324 19.18 2.99 13.29
C ILE A 324 20.38 3.20 12.39
N LYS A 325 20.37 2.52 11.24
CA LYS A 325 21.38 2.69 10.20
C LYS A 325 20.72 2.97 8.86
N THR A 326 21.09 4.08 8.24
CA THR A 326 20.69 4.42 6.87
C THR A 326 21.85 5.03 6.09
N THR A 327 21.76 5.12 4.76
CA THR A 327 22.78 5.78 3.94
C THR A 327 22.36 7.20 3.59
N ASN A 328 21.14 7.36 3.09
CA ASN A 328 20.64 8.63 2.57
C ASN A 328 19.43 9.18 3.33
N GLY A 329 18.75 8.35 4.12
CA GLY A 329 17.54 8.74 4.83
C GLY A 329 17.82 9.66 6.01
N ALA A 330 16.88 10.57 6.28
CA ALA A 330 16.82 11.30 7.53
C ALA A 330 16.40 10.35 8.67
N ILE A 331 16.93 10.58 9.86
CA ILE A 331 16.56 9.88 11.09
C ILE A 331 15.89 10.90 12.01
N SER A 332 14.68 10.60 12.48
CA SER A 332 14.00 11.35 13.53
C SER A 332 13.66 10.41 14.68
N VAL A 333 14.17 10.69 15.88
CA VAL A 333 13.85 9.92 17.09
C VAL A 333 13.30 10.86 18.14
N THR A 334 12.11 10.54 18.65
CA THR A 334 11.47 11.27 19.74
C THR A 334 11.25 10.30 20.90
N GLY A 335 11.88 10.55 22.04
CA GLY A 335 11.59 9.78 23.26
C GLY A 335 11.44 10.69 24.47
N HIS A 336 10.45 10.38 25.29
CA HIS A 336 10.17 11.07 26.54
C HIS A 336 10.95 10.48 27.72
N THR A 337 11.49 9.27 27.56
CA THR A 337 12.31 8.58 28.53
C THR A 337 13.47 7.88 27.83
N LEU A 338 14.61 7.76 28.50
CA LEU A 338 15.72 6.93 28.04
C LEU A 338 15.85 5.70 28.94
N GLY A 339 15.53 4.52 28.41
CA GLY A 339 15.71 3.24 29.08
C GLY A 339 16.74 2.32 28.44
N GLY A 340 17.55 2.84 27.51
CA GLY A 340 18.57 2.10 26.76
C GLY A 340 19.51 3.01 25.96
N ASP A 341 20.50 2.40 25.31
CA ASP A 341 21.50 3.09 24.50
C ASP A 341 21.00 3.31 23.07
N TRP A 342 21.24 4.50 22.51
CA TRP A 342 20.78 4.88 21.18
C TRP A 342 21.96 5.10 20.23
N ASP A 343 21.93 4.44 19.07
CA ASP A 343 22.99 4.45 18.05
C ASP A 343 22.35 4.80 16.70
N LEU A 344 22.44 6.07 16.31
CA LEU A 344 21.80 6.64 15.13
C LEU A 344 22.85 7.01 14.09
N ASN A 345 22.85 6.33 12.95
CA ASN A 345 23.88 6.48 11.92
C ASN A 345 23.27 6.71 10.52
N THR A 346 23.69 7.80 9.86
CA THR A 346 23.35 8.08 8.46
C THR A 346 24.49 8.75 7.70
N THR A 347 24.81 8.34 6.48
CA THR A 347 25.91 8.98 5.74
C THR A 347 25.58 10.41 5.33
N ASN A 348 24.40 10.64 4.74
CA ASN A 348 24.02 11.91 4.12
C ASN A 348 22.79 12.58 4.75
N GLY A 349 21.99 11.83 5.53
CA GLY A 349 20.74 12.33 6.08
C GLY A 349 20.89 13.24 7.30
N ARG A 350 19.85 14.01 7.60
CA ARG A 350 19.74 14.75 8.87
C ARG A 350 19.43 13.76 10.00
N ILE A 351 20.03 13.98 11.17
CA ILE A 351 19.62 13.32 12.42
C ILE A 351 18.92 14.37 13.28
N GLU A 352 17.66 14.12 13.60
CA GLU A 352 16.87 14.90 14.54
C GLU A 352 16.54 14.04 15.75
N LEU A 353 16.93 14.53 16.92
CA LEU A 353 16.76 13.83 18.18
C LEU A 353 16.00 14.75 19.13
N LEU A 354 14.88 14.26 19.65
CA LEU A 354 14.05 14.91 20.65
C LEU A 354 14.09 14.06 21.93
N VAL A 355 14.67 14.60 23.00
CA VAL A 355 14.86 13.92 24.30
C VAL A 355 14.34 14.81 25.44
N PRO A 356 14.04 14.28 26.63
CA PRO A 356 13.63 15.11 27.76
C PRO A 356 14.77 16.05 28.21
N GLU A 357 14.39 17.22 28.75
CA GLU A 357 15.36 18.19 29.30
C GLU A 357 16.11 17.63 30.52
N GLN A 358 15.45 16.74 31.27
CA GLN A 358 16.01 16.03 32.42
C GLN A 358 16.16 14.54 32.11
N GLY A 359 17.26 13.93 32.52
CA GLY A 359 17.54 12.52 32.29
C GLY A 359 18.94 12.12 32.70
N ASN A 360 19.31 10.88 32.40
CA ASN A 360 20.63 10.30 32.71
C ASN A 360 21.28 9.77 31.43
N PHE A 361 21.82 10.67 30.60
CA PHE A 361 22.40 10.27 29.32
C PHE A 361 23.60 11.12 28.91
N GLU A 362 24.47 10.51 28.12
CA GLU A 362 25.62 11.14 27.47
C GLU A 362 25.37 11.19 25.97
N VAL A 363 25.53 12.36 25.36
CA VAL A 363 25.43 12.56 23.92
C VAL A 363 26.84 12.70 23.34
N ASP A 364 27.18 11.88 22.35
CA ASP A 364 28.33 12.07 21.47
C ASP A 364 27.86 12.05 20.01
N GLY A 365 27.85 13.23 19.39
CA GLY A 365 27.41 13.42 18.02
C GLY A 365 28.48 14.01 17.12
N ARG A 366 28.63 13.47 15.92
CA ARG A 366 29.53 13.95 14.87
C ARG A 366 28.81 14.08 13.53
N GLY A 367 28.80 15.29 12.97
CA GLY A 367 28.03 15.64 11.78
C GLY A 367 28.79 16.53 10.78
N GLY A 368 28.08 17.00 9.75
CA GLY A 368 28.50 18.12 8.91
C GLY A 368 28.21 19.48 9.54
N LYS A 369 27.17 19.57 10.37
CA LYS A 369 26.81 20.69 11.25
C LYS A 369 26.12 20.13 12.50
N ALA A 370 26.23 20.81 13.63
CA ALA A 370 25.53 20.44 14.86
C ALA A 370 24.82 21.65 15.48
N SER A 371 23.62 21.41 16.02
CA SER A 371 22.87 22.41 16.80
C SER A 371 22.09 21.73 17.92
N SER A 372 21.92 22.41 19.04
CA SER A 372 21.13 21.92 20.16
C SER A 372 20.54 23.08 20.96
N ASN A 373 19.35 22.87 21.52
CA ASN A 373 18.76 23.76 22.51
C ASN A 373 18.92 23.24 23.97
N LEU A 374 19.57 22.10 24.14
CA LEU A 374 19.99 21.57 25.45
C LEU A 374 21.34 22.20 25.86
N PRO A 375 21.70 22.19 27.15
CA PRO A 375 22.98 22.68 27.65
C PRO A 375 24.15 21.73 27.29
N LEU A 376 24.33 21.47 25.99
CA LEU A 376 25.39 20.63 25.42
C LEU A 376 26.48 21.53 24.82
N THR A 377 27.72 21.05 24.85
CA THR A 377 28.86 21.70 24.20
C THR A 377 28.81 21.44 22.70
N ILE A 378 28.71 22.51 21.91
CA ILE A 378 28.75 22.45 20.44
C ILE A 378 30.08 23.02 19.98
N SER A 379 30.83 22.23 19.21
CA SER A 379 32.08 22.65 18.59
C SER A 379 32.07 22.26 17.11
N ASP A 380 31.77 23.24 16.25
CA ASP A 380 31.69 23.13 14.79
C ASP A 380 30.75 21.99 14.34
N LYS A 381 31.33 20.80 14.17
CA LYS A 381 30.70 19.58 13.65
C LYS A 381 30.31 18.57 14.72
N THR A 382 30.54 18.90 15.98
CA THR A 382 30.34 17.98 17.11
C THR A 382 29.36 18.54 18.12
N VAL A 383 28.53 17.67 18.69
CA VAL A 383 27.67 17.95 19.83
C VAL A 383 28.01 16.94 20.93
N ARG A 384 28.42 17.44 22.09
CA ARG A 384 28.81 16.61 23.22
C ARG A 384 28.29 17.16 24.53
N GLY A 385 27.92 16.28 25.43
CA GLY A 385 27.59 16.66 26.79
C GLY A 385 26.90 15.55 27.53
N GLN A 386 26.77 15.75 28.82
CA GLN A 386 26.16 14.79 29.74
C GLN A 386 25.02 15.48 30.48
N VAL A 387 23.89 14.79 30.56
CA VAL A 387 22.75 15.16 31.38
C VAL A 387 22.62 14.13 32.50
N GLY A 388 22.55 14.59 33.75
CA GLY A 388 22.49 13.73 34.93
C GLY A 388 23.70 12.79 35.06
N SER A 389 23.47 11.53 35.38
CA SER A 389 24.54 10.55 35.65
C SER A 389 25.25 10.01 34.40
N GLY A 390 24.73 10.27 33.19
CA GLY A 390 25.30 9.70 31.95
C GLY A 390 25.11 8.18 31.82
N GLN A 391 24.09 7.62 32.47
CA GLN A 391 23.83 6.17 32.51
C GLN A 391 23.65 5.55 31.11
N HIS A 392 22.95 6.25 30.21
CA HIS A 392 22.66 5.79 28.85
C HIS A 392 23.47 6.59 27.82
N LYS A 393 23.91 5.93 26.75
CA LYS A 393 24.71 6.56 25.70
C LYS A 393 23.89 6.81 24.46
N ILE A 394 23.97 8.03 23.94
CA ILE A 394 23.40 8.44 22.67
C ILE A 394 24.53 8.77 21.73
N ARG A 395 24.69 7.95 20.69
CA ARG A 395 25.65 8.14 19.61
C ARG A 395 24.95 8.59 18.33
N LEU A 396 25.38 9.71 17.78
CA LEU A 396 24.81 10.31 16.57
C LEU A 396 25.91 10.50 15.53
N ASP A 397 25.87 9.76 14.43
CA ASP A 397 26.92 9.83 13.40
C ASP A 397 26.34 10.16 12.03
N THR A 398 26.79 11.26 11.44
CA THR A 398 26.60 11.57 10.03
C THR A 398 27.80 12.22 9.36
N SER A 399 28.08 11.84 8.11
CA SER A 399 29.24 12.38 7.38
C SER A 399 28.97 13.79 6.85
N ASN A 400 27.81 14.00 6.23
CA ASN A 400 27.45 15.24 5.55
C ASN A 400 26.19 15.90 6.12
N GLY A 401 25.42 15.18 6.93
CA GLY A 401 24.15 15.63 7.46
C GLY A 401 24.28 16.65 8.58
N THR A 402 23.16 17.28 8.92
CA THR A 402 23.04 18.10 10.14
C THR A 402 22.54 17.24 11.29
N ILE A 403 23.12 17.44 12.47
CA ILE A 403 22.62 16.89 13.73
C ILE A 403 21.88 17.99 14.48
N VAL A 404 20.65 17.71 14.86
CA VAL A 404 19.82 18.59 15.68
C VAL A 404 19.37 17.80 16.91
N VAL A 405 19.78 18.24 18.09
CA VAL A 405 19.38 17.63 19.36
C VAL A 405 18.55 18.65 20.13
N ASN A 406 17.26 18.42 20.23
CA ASN A 406 16.35 19.32 20.91
C ASN A 406 15.68 18.66 22.11
N ARG A 407 15.19 19.46 23.05
CA ARG A 407 14.21 19.00 24.03
C ARG A 407 12.87 18.70 23.36
N VAL A 408 12.18 17.68 23.85
CA VAL A 408 10.85 17.28 23.38
C VAL A 408 9.72 18.23 23.85
N ASP A 409 9.96 19.01 24.90
CA ASP A 409 8.99 19.90 25.55
C ASP A 409 9.17 21.40 25.28
#